data_AF-A0AAU5EA76-F1
#
_entry.id   AF-A0AAU5EA76-F1
#
_cell.length_a   1.000
_cell.length_b   1.000
_cell.length_c   1.000
_cell.angle_alpha   90.00
_cell.angle_beta   90.00
_cell.angle_gamma   90.00
#
_symmetry.space_group_name_H-M   'P 1'
#
loop_
_entity.id
_entity.type
_entity.pdbx_description
1 polymer ?
#
loop_
_entity_poly.entity_id
_entity_poly.type
_entity_poly.pdbx_seq_one_letter_code
_entity_poly.pdbx_strand_id
1 'polypeptide(L)'
;MITRVTGPSARRTATAVTMLVLATAGCTDSDSRAYSVPDKVCGVAVDSDLLSPFLPDGKKLTQRAYDAGQESPRCRLSVDGKLVVYLTGDVVPADTDPVKVQDRALVRLGNPASVDIGDSARVADNGALAVAECTYKGQQRKFVTLVQLQQKVPEKTSQRRDALRSFLKSYFPKAMAKQGCTQAS
;
A
#
# COMPACT_ATOMS: atom_id res chain seq x y z
N MET A 1 -34.10 78.41 13.60
CA MET A 1 -35.56 78.47 13.36
C MET A 1 -36.02 77.10 12.94
N ILE A 2 -36.97 76.54 13.68
CA ILE A 2 -37.45 75.16 13.59
C ILE A 2 -38.69 75.14 12.70
N THR A 3 -38.75 74.23 11.73
CA THR A 3 -39.99 73.81 11.09
C THR A 3 -40.02 72.30 10.95
N ARG A 4 -40.82 71.67 11.81
CA ARG A 4 -41.32 70.30 11.64
C ARG A 4 -42.37 70.30 10.54
N VAL A 5 -42.33 69.32 9.64
CA VAL A 5 -43.52 68.83 8.93
C VAL A 5 -43.58 67.32 9.09
N THR A 6 -44.65 66.88 9.75
CA THR A 6 -45.06 65.49 9.93
C THR A 6 -46.06 65.12 8.83
N GLY A 7 -45.89 63.94 8.20
CA GLY A 7 -46.87 63.34 7.29
C GLY A 7 -46.54 61.85 7.04
N PRO A 8 -47.49 60.92 7.25
CA PRO A 8 -47.20 59.50 7.46
C PRO A 8 -47.33 58.67 6.18
N SER A 9 -46.61 57.55 6.10
CA SER A 9 -47.03 56.40 5.27
C SER A 9 -46.37 55.14 5.78
N ALA A 10 -47.17 54.32 6.44
CA ALA A 10 -46.81 52.98 6.85
C ALA A 10 -46.48 52.11 5.64
N ARG A 11 -45.26 51.58 5.57
CA ARG A 11 -44.97 50.34 4.86
C ARG A 11 -44.07 49.46 5.73
N ARG A 12 -44.63 48.32 6.10
CA ARG A 12 -43.98 47.21 6.79
C ARG A 12 -42.91 46.64 5.89
N THR A 13 -41.67 46.56 6.37
CA THR A 13 -40.70 45.55 5.91
C THR A 13 -39.84 45.18 7.10
N ALA A 14 -40.14 44.01 7.67
CA ALA A 14 -39.25 43.29 8.55
C ALA A 14 -38.07 42.78 7.72
N THR A 15 -36.85 43.11 8.12
CA THR A 15 -35.65 42.49 7.53
C THR A 15 -34.83 41.89 8.65
N ALA A 16 -34.74 40.57 8.59
CA ALA A 16 -34.18 39.69 9.59
C ALA A 16 -32.66 39.85 9.73
N VAL A 17 -32.19 39.62 10.96
CA VAL A 17 -30.78 39.48 11.34
C VAL A 17 -30.26 38.16 10.77
N THR A 18 -29.25 38.20 9.91
CA THR A 18 -28.54 36.99 9.46
C THR A 18 -27.19 36.92 10.17
N MET A 19 -27.12 36.08 11.19
CA MET A 19 -25.86 35.61 11.80
C MET A 19 -25.05 34.84 10.76
N LEU A 20 -23.80 35.26 10.50
CA LEU A 20 -22.84 34.45 9.74
C LEU A 20 -22.12 33.50 10.72
N VAL A 21 -22.50 32.23 10.69
CA VAL A 21 -21.87 31.14 11.46
C VAL A 21 -21.07 30.25 10.51
N LEU A 22 -19.78 30.13 10.83
CA LEU A 22 -18.79 29.08 10.59
C LEU A 22 -18.95 28.10 9.40
N ALA A 23 -17.86 27.92 8.66
CA ALA A 23 -17.35 26.59 8.30
C ALA A 23 -15.85 26.63 7.95
N THR A 24 -14.99 26.25 8.90
CA THR A 24 -13.66 25.71 8.57
C THR A 24 -13.79 24.20 8.43
N ALA A 25 -14.11 23.73 7.22
CA ALA A 25 -13.78 22.36 6.79
C ALA A 25 -12.40 22.48 6.11
N GLY A 26 -11.33 21.85 6.58
CA GLY A 26 -11.20 20.43 6.86
C GLY A 26 -10.40 19.84 5.69
N CYS A 27 -9.09 19.67 5.88
CA CYS A 27 -8.21 18.97 4.94
C CYS A 27 -8.75 17.55 4.66
N THR A 28 -8.75 17.11 3.41
CA THR A 28 -7.97 15.95 2.90
C THR A 28 -8.13 15.89 1.39
N ASP A 29 -7.05 15.54 0.69
CA ASP A 29 -7.06 15.17 -0.72
C ASP A 29 -8.25 14.26 -1.06
N SER A 30 -8.89 14.58 -2.16
CA SER A 30 -10.02 13.86 -2.73
C SER A 30 -9.59 12.46 -3.19
N ASP A 31 -9.58 11.50 -2.26
CA ASP A 31 -9.50 10.07 -2.56
C ASP A 31 -10.74 9.67 -3.37
N SER A 32 -10.59 9.57 -4.70
CA SER A 32 -11.68 9.17 -5.60
C SER A 32 -11.85 7.64 -5.69
N ARG A 33 -11.20 6.92 -4.77
CA ARG A 33 -11.24 5.48 -4.58
C ARG A 33 -12.60 5.03 -4.03
N ALA A 34 -13.36 4.27 -4.82
CA ALA A 34 -14.68 3.76 -4.42
C ALA A 34 -14.65 2.34 -3.82
N TYR A 35 -13.46 1.80 -3.54
CA TYR A 35 -13.28 0.48 -2.94
C TYR A 35 -12.49 0.58 -1.62
N SER A 36 -12.76 -0.34 -0.69
CA SER A 36 -12.04 -0.43 0.57
C SER A 36 -10.67 -1.09 0.39
N VAL A 37 -9.66 -0.60 1.10
CA VAL A 37 -8.36 -1.29 1.19
C VAL A 37 -8.50 -2.49 2.13
N PRO A 38 -8.14 -3.71 1.69
CA PRO A 38 -8.37 -4.92 2.46
C PRO A 38 -7.32 -5.08 3.55
N ASP A 39 -7.74 -5.68 4.66
CA ASP A 39 -6.87 -6.12 5.77
C ASP A 39 -6.15 -7.46 5.49
N LYS A 40 -6.52 -8.12 4.39
CA LYS A 40 -5.91 -9.37 3.91
C LYS A 40 -5.70 -9.33 2.41
N VAL A 41 -4.52 -9.75 1.98
CA VAL A 41 -4.15 -9.90 0.58
C VAL A 41 -3.82 -11.36 0.29
N CYS A 42 -4.61 -12.01 -0.56
CA CYS A 42 -4.48 -13.42 -0.92
C CYS A 42 -4.30 -14.36 0.31
N GLY A 43 -5.03 -14.05 1.39
CA GLY A 43 -5.01 -14.83 2.64
C GLY A 43 -3.84 -14.54 3.58
N VAL A 44 -2.95 -13.60 3.25
CA VAL A 44 -1.93 -13.04 4.15
C VAL A 44 -2.50 -11.77 4.78
N ALA A 45 -2.42 -11.65 6.11
CA ALA A 45 -2.80 -10.42 6.80
C ALA A 45 -1.88 -9.26 6.39
N VAL A 46 -2.47 -8.10 6.12
CA VAL A 46 -1.74 -6.88 5.75
C VAL A 46 -2.17 -5.72 6.62
N ASP A 47 -1.32 -4.71 6.70
CA ASP A 47 -1.72 -3.42 7.23
C ASP A 47 -2.30 -2.60 6.07
N SER A 48 -3.58 -2.24 6.16
CA SER A 48 -4.27 -1.50 5.10
C SER A 48 -3.63 -0.14 4.84
N ASP A 49 -3.10 0.53 5.85
CA ASP A 49 -2.48 1.85 5.70
C ASP A 49 -1.13 1.75 4.98
N LEU A 50 -0.43 0.62 5.14
CA LEU A 50 0.82 0.35 4.40
C LEU A 50 0.58 -0.16 2.98
N LEU A 51 -0.59 -0.75 2.69
CA LEU A 51 -0.97 -1.17 1.34
C LEU A 51 -1.57 -0.02 0.51
N SER A 52 -2.35 0.84 1.17
CA SER A 52 -3.10 1.96 0.55
C SER A 52 -2.27 2.82 -0.43
N PRO A 53 -0.99 3.14 -0.15
CA PRO A 53 -0.18 3.99 -1.03
C PRO A 53 0.08 3.40 -2.42
N PHE A 54 -0.08 2.08 -2.61
CA PHE A 54 0.14 1.42 -3.91
C PHE A 54 -1.13 1.24 -4.72
N LEU A 55 -2.28 1.62 -4.16
CA LEU A 55 -3.59 1.38 -4.73
C LEU A 55 -4.12 2.69 -5.32
N PRO A 56 -4.15 2.84 -6.66
CA PRO A 56 -4.65 4.05 -7.29
C PRO A 56 -6.17 4.19 -7.15
N ASP A 57 -6.70 5.35 -7.47
CA ASP A 57 -8.14 5.54 -7.59
C ASP A 57 -8.78 4.56 -8.58
N GLY A 58 -10.06 4.27 -8.35
CA GLY A 58 -10.83 3.33 -9.16
C GLY A 58 -12.09 2.84 -8.47
N LYS A 59 -12.82 1.97 -9.16
CA LYS A 59 -14.13 1.49 -8.70
C LYS A 59 -14.07 0.15 -7.99
N LYS A 60 -13.14 -0.72 -8.39
CA LYS A 60 -13.11 -2.10 -7.91
C LYS A 60 -11.68 -2.60 -7.75
N LEU A 61 -11.36 -3.07 -6.54
CA LEU A 61 -10.18 -3.88 -6.27
C LEU A 61 -10.53 -5.37 -6.39
N THR A 62 -9.69 -6.11 -7.09
CA THR A 62 -9.76 -7.58 -7.14
C THR A 62 -8.43 -8.20 -6.75
N GLN A 63 -8.51 -9.40 -6.17
CA GLN A 63 -7.35 -10.18 -5.78
C GLN A 63 -7.42 -11.54 -6.48
N ARG A 64 -6.29 -12.03 -6.99
CA ARG A 64 -6.19 -13.38 -7.55
C ARG A 64 -4.95 -14.07 -7.02
N ALA A 65 -5.19 -15.12 -6.22
CA ALA A 65 -4.16 -16.04 -5.78
C ALA A 65 -3.99 -17.18 -6.78
N TYR A 66 -2.75 -17.64 -6.97
CA TYR A 66 -2.43 -18.88 -7.67
C TYR A 66 -1.04 -19.36 -7.24
N ASP A 67 -0.78 -20.65 -7.35
CA ASP A 67 0.54 -21.23 -7.09
C ASP A 67 1.29 -21.41 -8.41
N ALA A 68 2.54 -20.93 -8.47
CA ALA A 68 3.43 -21.14 -9.62
C ALA A 68 4.27 -22.42 -9.52
N GLY A 69 3.97 -23.25 -8.52
CA GLY A 69 4.68 -24.45 -8.09
C GLY A 69 4.35 -24.74 -6.63
N GLN A 70 4.65 -25.95 -6.13
CA GLN A 70 4.66 -26.17 -4.68
C GLN A 70 5.63 -25.16 -4.07
N GLU A 71 5.24 -24.46 -3.01
CA GLU A 71 6.07 -23.45 -2.31
C GLU A 71 6.26 -22.10 -3.02
N SER A 72 5.50 -21.82 -4.09
CA SER A 72 5.63 -20.59 -4.88
C SER A 72 4.31 -19.81 -5.02
N PRO A 73 3.68 -19.36 -3.91
CA PRO A 73 2.45 -18.58 -3.95
C PRO A 73 2.62 -17.26 -4.69
N ARG A 74 1.63 -16.91 -5.52
CA ARG A 74 1.56 -15.64 -6.24
C ARG A 74 0.24 -14.95 -5.94
N CYS A 75 0.27 -13.63 -5.86
CA CYS A 75 -0.91 -12.81 -5.65
C CYS A 75 -0.88 -11.61 -6.59
N ARG A 76 -1.99 -11.41 -7.30
CA ARG A 76 -2.23 -10.24 -8.15
C ARG A 76 -3.31 -9.37 -7.53
N LEU A 77 -3.00 -8.10 -7.30
CA LEU A 77 -3.97 -7.07 -6.98
C LEU A 77 -4.23 -6.21 -8.21
N SER A 78 -5.50 -6.07 -8.59
CA SER A 78 -5.90 -5.27 -9.74
C SER A 78 -6.95 -4.25 -9.37
N VAL A 79 -6.79 -3.01 -9.85
CA VAL A 79 -7.80 -1.95 -9.76
C VAL A 79 -8.41 -1.76 -11.14
N ASP A 80 -9.73 -1.89 -11.23
CA ASP A 80 -10.49 -1.81 -12.48
C ASP A 80 -9.91 -2.70 -13.59
N GLY A 81 -9.46 -3.90 -13.21
CA GLY A 81 -8.89 -4.91 -14.10
C GLY A 81 -7.40 -4.71 -14.44
N LYS A 82 -6.79 -3.58 -14.07
CA LYS A 82 -5.35 -3.32 -14.27
C LYS A 82 -4.54 -3.80 -13.09
N LEU A 83 -3.53 -4.64 -13.32
CA LEU A 83 -2.61 -5.08 -12.28
C LEU A 83 -1.87 -3.87 -11.70
N VAL A 84 -1.86 -3.75 -10.36
CA VAL A 84 -1.20 -2.66 -9.63
C VAL A 84 -0.08 -3.17 -8.73
N VAL A 85 -0.32 -4.29 -8.03
CA VAL A 85 0.66 -4.93 -7.16
C VAL A 85 0.73 -6.41 -7.49
N TYR A 86 1.95 -6.92 -7.62
CA TYR A 86 2.23 -8.35 -7.74
C TYR A 86 3.11 -8.79 -6.58
N LEU A 87 2.61 -9.73 -5.79
CA LEU A 87 3.32 -10.29 -4.65
C LEU A 87 3.69 -11.73 -4.95
N THR A 88 4.89 -12.11 -4.52
CA THR A 88 5.33 -13.49 -4.59
C THR A 88 5.92 -13.95 -3.28
N GLY A 89 5.78 -15.24 -3.00
CA GLY A 89 6.53 -15.96 -1.97
C GLY A 89 7.20 -17.17 -2.61
N ASP A 90 8.37 -17.53 -2.12
CA ASP A 90 9.12 -18.69 -2.57
C ASP A 90 9.85 -19.31 -1.36
N VAL A 91 9.68 -20.61 -1.11
CA VAL A 91 10.57 -21.36 -0.20
C VAL A 91 11.66 -22.02 -1.06
N VAL A 92 12.91 -21.73 -0.74
CA VAL A 92 14.07 -22.16 -1.53
C VAL A 92 15.09 -22.91 -0.67
N PRO A 93 15.97 -23.74 -1.27
CA PRO A 93 17.09 -24.37 -0.57
C PRO A 93 17.97 -23.36 0.19
N ALA A 94 18.51 -23.77 1.35
CA ALA A 94 19.29 -22.88 2.21
C ALA A 94 20.61 -22.40 1.57
N ASP A 95 21.18 -23.15 0.63
CA ASP A 95 22.39 -22.80 -0.13
C ASP A 95 22.12 -21.80 -1.28
N THR A 96 20.86 -21.51 -1.57
CA THR A 96 20.48 -20.52 -2.58
C THR A 96 20.75 -19.11 -2.06
N ASP A 97 21.32 -18.25 -2.90
CA ASP A 97 21.37 -16.79 -2.72
C ASP A 97 20.22 -16.13 -3.50
N PRO A 98 19.10 -15.76 -2.84
CA PRO A 98 17.93 -15.24 -3.54
C PRO A 98 18.14 -13.84 -4.10
N VAL A 99 19.02 -13.04 -3.49
CA VAL A 99 19.32 -11.69 -3.98
C VAL A 99 20.06 -11.79 -5.30
N LYS A 100 21.05 -12.69 -5.40
CA LYS A 100 21.77 -12.96 -6.65
C LYS A 100 20.85 -13.53 -7.73
N VAL A 101 19.97 -14.48 -7.39
CA VAL A 101 19.00 -15.04 -8.34
C VAL A 101 18.06 -13.96 -8.88
N GLN A 102 17.64 -13.02 -8.04
CA GLN A 102 16.69 -11.96 -8.39
C GLN A 102 17.34 -10.67 -8.87
N ASP A 103 18.67 -10.62 -9.02
CA ASP A 103 19.42 -9.41 -9.36
C ASP A 103 18.88 -8.69 -10.60
N ARG A 104 18.74 -9.42 -11.72
CA ARG A 104 18.18 -8.86 -12.97
C ARG A 104 16.72 -8.41 -12.82
N ALA A 105 15.94 -9.05 -11.94
CA ALA A 105 14.57 -8.62 -11.68
C ALA A 105 14.56 -7.31 -10.88
N LEU A 106 15.39 -7.21 -9.85
CA LEU A 106 15.53 -6.03 -9.00
C LEU A 106 16.05 -4.81 -9.77
N VAL A 107 17.05 -4.99 -10.64
CA VAL A 107 17.56 -3.91 -11.51
C VAL A 107 16.49 -3.42 -12.48
N ARG A 108 15.64 -4.30 -13.01
CA ARG A 108 14.49 -3.88 -13.86
C ARG A 108 13.43 -3.11 -13.08
N LEU A 109 13.38 -3.27 -11.76
CA LEU A 109 12.48 -2.53 -10.88
C LEU A 109 13.07 -1.17 -10.46
N GLY A 110 14.30 -0.83 -10.87
CA GLY A 110 14.93 0.47 -10.64
C GLY A 110 16.31 0.34 -10.00
N ASN A 111 16.58 1.18 -9.00
CA ASN A 111 17.87 1.24 -8.32
C ASN A 111 17.83 0.50 -6.96
N PRO A 112 18.04 -0.83 -6.91
CA PRO A 112 17.95 -1.58 -5.67
C PRO A 112 19.05 -1.16 -4.68
N ALA A 113 18.65 -0.89 -3.43
CA ALA A 113 19.57 -0.66 -2.32
C ALA A 113 19.23 -1.59 -1.15
N SER A 114 20.25 -1.95 -0.37
CA SER A 114 20.09 -2.74 0.84
C SER A 114 19.28 -2.00 1.91
N VAL A 115 18.43 -2.74 2.61
CA VAL A 115 17.69 -2.25 3.79
C VAL A 115 17.71 -3.32 4.87
N ASP A 116 17.51 -2.90 6.11
CA ASP A 116 17.46 -3.78 7.29
C ASP A 116 16.06 -4.38 7.49
N ILE A 117 15.79 -5.52 6.83
CA ILE A 117 14.56 -6.33 6.92
C ILE A 117 14.93 -7.80 6.69
N GLY A 118 14.62 -8.68 7.65
CA GLY A 118 15.03 -10.09 7.59
C GLY A 118 16.55 -10.23 7.59
N ASP A 119 17.07 -11.30 6.98
CA ASP A 119 18.51 -11.55 6.88
C ASP A 119 19.14 -10.80 5.69
N SER A 120 18.33 -10.54 4.65
CA SER A 120 18.75 -9.71 3.52
C SER A 120 17.54 -9.13 2.80
N ALA A 121 17.58 -7.84 2.49
CA ALA A 121 16.53 -7.19 1.73
C ALA A 121 17.07 -6.14 0.75
N ARG A 122 16.28 -5.86 -0.29
CA ARG A 122 16.54 -4.82 -1.29
C ARG A 122 15.27 -4.03 -1.54
N VAL A 123 15.38 -2.70 -1.65
CA VAL A 123 14.32 -1.81 -2.12
C VAL A 123 14.80 -1.09 -3.38
N ALA A 124 14.17 -1.40 -4.51
CA ALA A 124 14.28 -0.72 -5.80
C ALA A 124 13.18 0.33 -5.96
N ASP A 125 13.12 1.00 -7.11
CA ASP A 125 12.18 2.10 -7.33
C ASP A 125 10.72 1.65 -7.41
N ASN A 126 10.45 0.45 -7.93
CA ASN A 126 9.11 -0.13 -8.11
C ASN A 126 8.97 -1.53 -7.51
N GLY A 127 9.85 -1.92 -6.59
CA GLY A 127 9.70 -3.18 -5.90
C GLY A 127 10.68 -3.38 -4.78
N ALA A 128 10.40 -4.40 -3.96
CA ALA A 128 11.21 -4.72 -2.80
C ALA A 128 11.22 -6.21 -2.53
N LEU A 129 12.36 -6.72 -2.08
CA LEU A 129 12.59 -8.13 -1.79
C LEU A 129 13.12 -8.28 -0.37
N ALA A 130 12.64 -9.30 0.35
CA ALA A 130 13.18 -9.72 1.64
C ALA A 130 13.42 -11.23 1.65
N VAL A 131 14.43 -11.63 2.41
CA VAL A 131 14.89 -13.01 2.61
C VAL A 131 15.07 -13.24 4.09
N ALA A 132 14.67 -14.42 4.56
CA ALA A 132 15.11 -14.94 5.85
C ALA A 132 15.28 -16.46 5.77
N GLU A 133 16.22 -16.96 6.55
CA GLU A 133 16.33 -18.37 6.88
C GLU A 133 15.17 -18.80 7.76
N CYS A 134 14.66 -20.00 7.49
CA CYS A 134 13.52 -20.54 8.19
C CYS A 134 13.51 -22.06 8.11
N THR A 135 12.86 -22.68 9.09
CA THR A 135 12.57 -24.12 9.06
C THR A 135 11.24 -24.34 8.35
N TYR A 136 11.24 -25.22 7.36
CA TYR A 136 10.04 -25.59 6.61
C TYR A 136 10.02 -27.10 6.36
N LYS A 137 8.92 -27.75 6.76
CA LYS A 137 8.77 -29.21 6.76
C LYS A 137 9.98 -29.94 7.38
N GLY A 138 10.53 -29.39 8.47
CA GLY A 138 11.67 -29.96 9.21
C GLY A 138 13.05 -29.77 8.56
N GLN A 139 13.15 -29.00 7.47
CA GLN A 139 14.41 -28.71 6.80
C GLN A 139 14.74 -27.22 6.89
N GLN A 140 16.04 -26.90 6.99
CA GLN A 140 16.49 -25.52 6.84
C GLN A 140 16.30 -25.07 5.39
N ARG A 141 15.63 -23.93 5.23
CA ARG A 141 15.28 -23.30 3.96
C ARG A 141 15.45 -21.79 4.08
N LYS A 142 15.21 -21.10 2.97
CA LYS A 142 15.01 -19.65 2.97
C LYS A 142 13.62 -19.35 2.45
N PHE A 143 12.95 -18.39 3.06
CA PHE A 143 11.74 -17.79 2.51
C PHE A 143 12.10 -16.47 1.84
N VAL A 144 11.57 -16.27 0.65
CA VAL A 144 11.81 -15.09 -0.18
C VAL A 144 10.47 -14.49 -0.53
N THR A 145 10.31 -13.18 -0.34
CA THR A 145 9.16 -12.45 -0.88
C THR A 145 9.63 -11.33 -1.78
N LEU A 146 8.87 -11.10 -2.86
CA LEU A 146 9.08 -9.98 -3.76
C LEU A 146 7.76 -9.24 -3.96
N VAL A 147 7.80 -7.93 -3.80
CA VAL A 147 6.73 -6.98 -4.09
C VAL A 147 7.10 -6.25 -5.37
N GLN A 148 6.21 -6.23 -6.36
CA GLN A 148 6.40 -5.48 -7.59
C GLN A 148 5.20 -4.57 -7.84
N LEU A 149 5.48 -3.30 -8.07
CA LEU A 149 4.50 -2.29 -8.48
C LEU A 149 4.48 -2.21 -10.01
N GLN A 150 3.29 -2.31 -10.59
CA GLN A 150 3.11 -2.19 -12.04
C GLN A 150 2.81 -0.75 -12.49
N GLN A 151 2.65 0.15 -11.52
CA GLN A 151 2.43 1.57 -11.73
C GLN A 151 3.35 2.35 -10.79
N LYS A 152 3.73 3.56 -11.19
CA LYS A 152 4.60 4.45 -10.40
C LYS A 152 3.75 5.20 -9.37
N VAL A 153 3.18 4.47 -8.42
CA VAL A 153 2.31 5.01 -7.36
C VAL A 153 2.87 4.55 -6.01
N PRO A 154 3.21 5.48 -5.08
CA PRO A 154 3.24 6.95 -5.23
C PRO A 154 4.16 7.44 -6.35
N GLU A 155 3.94 8.63 -6.94
CA GLU A 155 4.74 9.10 -8.10
C GLU A 155 6.20 9.41 -7.75
N LYS A 156 6.43 10.06 -6.61
CA LYS A 156 7.77 10.41 -6.13
C LYS A 156 8.51 9.13 -5.73
N THR A 157 9.64 8.87 -6.40
CA THR A 157 10.44 7.66 -6.17
C THR A 157 10.86 7.48 -4.71
N SER A 158 11.29 8.53 -4.02
CA SER A 158 11.65 8.44 -2.59
C SER A 158 10.49 7.96 -1.73
N GLN A 159 9.30 8.58 -1.87
CA GLN A 159 8.09 8.20 -1.15
C GLN A 159 7.67 6.77 -1.47
N ARG A 160 7.77 6.36 -2.73
CA ARG A 160 7.46 4.99 -3.15
C ARG A 160 8.41 3.97 -2.54
N ARG A 161 9.71 4.28 -2.44
CA ARG A 161 10.70 3.43 -1.78
C ARG A 161 10.44 3.32 -0.27
N ASP A 162 10.10 4.42 0.39
CA ASP A 162 9.77 4.42 1.82
C ASP A 162 8.49 3.62 2.11
N ALA A 163 7.47 3.76 1.26
CA ALA A 163 6.26 2.96 1.33
C ALA A 163 6.57 1.47 1.12
N LEU A 164 7.34 1.11 0.09
CA LEU A 164 7.76 -0.27 -0.18
C LEU A 164 8.52 -0.88 0.99
N ARG A 165 9.46 -0.13 1.58
CA ARG A 165 10.21 -0.57 2.76
C ARG A 165 9.27 -0.84 3.94
N SER A 166 8.36 0.08 4.21
CA SER A 166 7.44 -0.01 5.36
C SER A 166 6.46 -1.18 5.19
N PHE A 167 5.88 -1.31 4.00
CA PHE A 167 5.02 -2.44 3.66
C PHE A 167 5.76 -3.77 3.76
N LEU A 168 6.94 -3.88 3.14
CA LEU A 168 7.73 -5.11 3.17
C LEU A 168 8.08 -5.52 4.61
N LYS A 169 8.46 -4.57 5.46
CA LYS A 169 8.77 -4.83 6.88
C LYS A 169 7.58 -5.44 7.64
N SER A 170 6.36 -4.98 7.37
CA SER A 170 5.13 -5.50 7.99
C SER A 170 4.63 -6.80 7.35
N TYR A 171 4.73 -6.91 6.03
CA TYR A 171 4.18 -8.00 5.24
C TYR A 171 5.04 -9.26 5.30
N PHE A 172 6.36 -9.12 5.21
CA PHE A 172 7.31 -10.22 5.10
C PHE A 172 7.14 -11.33 6.17
N PRO A 173 7.15 -11.03 7.48
CA PRO A 173 6.99 -12.08 8.51
C PRO A 173 5.61 -12.76 8.44
N LYS A 174 4.56 -12.03 8.05
CA LYS A 174 3.20 -12.57 7.91
C LYS A 174 3.10 -13.51 6.70
N ALA A 175 3.73 -13.14 5.58
CA ALA A 175 3.80 -13.97 4.39
C ALA A 175 4.61 -15.26 4.66
N MET A 176 5.73 -15.15 5.36
CA MET A 176 6.57 -16.27 5.76
C MET A 176 5.81 -17.25 6.65
N ALA A 177 5.16 -16.75 7.70
CA ALA A 177 4.34 -17.56 8.61
C ALA A 177 3.16 -18.24 7.87
N LYS A 178 2.50 -17.53 6.94
CA LYS A 178 1.42 -18.11 6.12
C LYS A 178 1.89 -19.29 5.27
N GLN A 179 3.14 -19.28 4.82
CA GLN A 179 3.73 -20.42 4.11
C GLN A 179 4.16 -21.57 5.01
N GLY A 180 4.06 -21.42 6.33
CA GLY A 180 4.56 -22.42 7.28
C GLY A 180 6.08 -22.46 7.36
N CYS A 181 6.77 -21.41 6.90
CA CYS A 181 8.18 -21.20 7.21
C CYS A 181 8.27 -20.48 8.56
N THR A 182 8.81 -21.13 9.57
CA THR A 182 9.01 -20.53 10.90
C THR A 182 10.45 -20.06 11.02
N GLN A 183 10.71 -18.95 11.71
CA GLN A 183 12.08 -18.47 11.92
C GLN A 183 12.98 -19.60 12.41
N ALA A 184 14.16 -19.70 11.81
CA ALA A 184 15.18 -20.62 12.29
C ALA A 184 15.53 -20.23 13.73
N SER A 185 15.53 -21.22 14.63
CA SER A 185 15.97 -21.07 16.02
C SER A 185 17.48 -21.24 16.13
#